data_AF-A0A1Y4DGZ8-F1
#
_entry.id   AF-A0A1Y4DGZ8-F1
#
_cell.length_a   1.000
_cell.length_b   1.000
_cell.length_c   1.000
_cell.angle_alpha   90.00
_cell.angle_beta   90.00
_cell.angle_gamma   90.00
#
_symmetry.space_group_name_H-M   'P 1'
#
loop_
_entity.id
_entity.type
_entity.pdbx_description
1 polymer ?
#
loop_
_entity_poly.entity_id
_entity_poly.type
_entity_poly.pdbx_seq_one_letter_code
_entity_poly.pdbx_strand_id
1 'polypeptide(L)'
;MAMTHDYLDFLDERIGISPTNSEEELQAAEVISDLMGQHDVEASIEEFDEPLVSGLGPAILAIACLVGMVLAGTGVAVLSFVGFVLAVLPAALSVARLFGHAPRLTLGPRAQSQNVVAVHRATGPLVTKGSRTIVIAAHYDSPRENFLHTSPVAPHLSLASRLSVPCSLAVAVFALFQMLGFLPAPFRIVTWLLGVVAALPAVVPAVGLIAERTAPCTDGANDNKAAVAALLGVLENVRPSGAEPKARPVPAPAEEPAAEGDQEPAEQYVETYETEPVVGVRHGEEVLRDLAILPESCEIEYVEPARVVVRKPAPAPA
;
A
#
# COMPACT_ATOMS: atom_id res chain seq x y z
N MET A 1 -3.01 23.10 -21.63
CA MET A 1 -2.76 23.18 -20.19
C MET A 1 -2.80 21.75 -19.67
N ALA A 2 -1.94 21.39 -18.72
CA ALA A 2 -1.85 20.01 -18.25
C ALA A 2 -3.03 19.71 -17.30
N MET A 3 -4.15 19.25 -17.87
CA MET A 3 -5.40 18.91 -17.18
C MET A 3 -5.23 17.90 -16.03
N THR A 4 -4.08 17.20 -15.98
CA THR A 4 -3.73 16.27 -14.89
C THR A 4 -3.64 16.97 -13.53
N HIS A 5 -3.20 18.23 -13.48
CA HIS A 5 -3.17 18.98 -12.22
C HIS A 5 -4.58 19.20 -11.68
N ASP A 6 -5.52 19.59 -12.54
CA ASP A 6 -6.91 19.82 -12.17
C ASP A 6 -7.58 18.54 -11.65
N TYR A 7 -7.28 17.38 -12.27
CA TYR A 7 -7.72 16.08 -11.74
C TYR A 7 -7.07 15.74 -10.41
N LEU A 8 -5.78 16.06 -10.21
CA LEU A 8 -5.10 15.79 -8.95
C LEU A 8 -5.71 16.63 -7.82
N ASP A 9 -5.88 17.93 -8.02
CA ASP A 9 -6.51 18.84 -7.04
C ASP A 9 -7.92 18.36 -6.69
N PHE A 10 -8.71 18.01 -7.71
CA PHE A 10 -10.06 17.48 -7.51
C PHE A 10 -10.06 16.18 -6.69
N LEU A 11 -9.15 15.24 -7.00
CA LEU A 11 -9.06 13.98 -6.27
C LEU A 11 -8.58 14.21 -4.83
N ASP A 12 -7.67 15.16 -4.58
CA ASP A 12 -7.24 15.50 -3.23
C ASP A 12 -8.35 16.13 -2.38
N GLU A 13 -9.21 16.96 -2.98
CA GLU A 13 -10.36 17.55 -2.30
C GLU A 13 -11.49 16.56 -2.02
N ARG A 14 -11.71 15.59 -2.92
CA ARG A 14 -12.92 14.74 -2.93
C ARG A 14 -12.69 13.32 -2.44
N ILE A 15 -11.48 12.81 -2.57
CA ILE A 15 -11.12 11.46 -2.14
C ILE A 15 -10.17 11.59 -0.96
N GLY A 16 -10.65 11.21 0.23
CA GLY A 16 -9.83 11.07 1.41
C GLY A 16 -8.96 9.80 1.37
N ILE A 17 -8.53 9.37 2.54
CA ILE A 17 -7.87 8.07 2.71
C ILE A 17 -8.90 6.98 2.40
N SER A 18 -8.57 6.09 1.46
CA SER A 18 -9.45 5.00 0.98
C SER A 18 -8.76 3.64 1.14
N PRO A 19 -8.70 3.07 2.36
CA PRO A 19 -8.03 1.79 2.60
C PRO A 19 -8.74 0.66 1.85
N THR A 20 -8.00 -0.37 1.42
CA THR A 20 -8.60 -1.56 0.81
C THR A 20 -9.62 -2.23 1.76
N ASN A 21 -10.73 -2.72 1.19
CA ASN A 21 -11.88 -3.32 1.87
C ASN A 21 -12.55 -2.35 2.87
N SER A 22 -12.86 -1.14 2.41
CA SER A 22 -13.53 -0.10 3.20
C SER A 22 -14.67 0.57 2.43
N GLU A 23 -15.57 1.26 3.13
CA GLU A 23 -16.63 2.06 2.49
C GLU A 23 -16.02 3.26 1.74
N GLU A 24 -14.90 3.78 2.23
CA GLU A 24 -14.16 4.88 1.61
C GLU A 24 -13.56 4.46 0.25
N GLU A 25 -13.10 3.21 0.10
CA GLU A 25 -12.69 2.65 -1.19
C GLU A 25 -13.86 2.60 -2.19
N LEU A 26 -15.07 2.23 -1.72
CA LEU A 26 -16.25 2.21 -2.57
C LEU A 26 -16.63 3.62 -3.03
N GLN A 27 -16.64 4.59 -2.11
CA GLN A 27 -16.90 5.99 -2.44
C GLN A 27 -15.86 6.54 -3.44
N ALA A 28 -14.58 6.20 -3.27
CA ALA A 28 -13.53 6.56 -4.21
C ALA A 28 -13.80 5.96 -5.60
N ALA A 29 -14.20 4.68 -5.66
CA ALA A 29 -14.53 3.99 -6.90
C ALA A 29 -15.72 4.65 -7.63
N GLU A 30 -16.76 5.04 -6.90
CA GLU A 30 -17.92 5.75 -7.44
C GLU A 30 -17.52 7.11 -8.03
N VAL A 31 -16.73 7.91 -7.30
CA VAL A 31 -16.23 9.21 -7.79
C VAL A 31 -15.41 9.05 -9.07
N ILE A 32 -14.50 8.07 -9.12
CA ILE A 32 -13.67 7.80 -10.30
C ILE A 32 -14.52 7.31 -11.47
N SER A 33 -15.48 6.40 -11.22
CA SER A 33 -16.41 5.91 -12.24
C SER A 33 -17.24 7.05 -12.84
N ASP A 34 -17.72 7.97 -12.01
CA ASP A 34 -18.47 9.15 -12.44
C ASP A 34 -17.63 10.10 -13.29
N LEU A 35 -16.38 10.35 -12.89
CA LEU A 35 -15.44 11.14 -13.68
C LEU A 35 -15.19 10.49 -15.04
N MET A 36 -14.86 9.20 -15.07
CA MET A 36 -14.66 8.47 -16.33
C MET A 36 -15.91 8.52 -17.21
N GLY A 37 -17.11 8.40 -16.62
CA GLY A 37 -18.39 8.46 -17.33
C GLY A 37 -18.67 9.79 -18.05
N GLN A 38 -17.91 10.86 -17.80
CA GLN A 38 -18.04 12.15 -18.50
C GLN A 38 -17.45 12.13 -19.90
N HIS A 39 -16.61 11.14 -20.21
CA HIS A 39 -15.84 11.07 -21.46
C HIS A 39 -16.52 10.22 -22.54
N ASP A 40 -17.82 9.97 -22.46
CA ASP A 40 -18.56 9.13 -23.43
C ASP A 40 -17.91 7.73 -23.59
N VAL A 41 -17.53 7.13 -22.45
CA VAL A 41 -16.95 5.78 -22.37
C VAL A 41 -17.84 4.85 -21.55
N GLU A 42 -17.72 3.54 -21.81
CA GLU A 42 -18.41 2.50 -21.04
C GLU A 42 -17.69 2.31 -19.69
N ALA A 43 -18.04 3.13 -18.69
CA ALA A 43 -17.53 3.03 -17.32
C ALA A 43 -18.38 2.07 -16.47
N SER A 44 -17.72 1.16 -15.75
CA SER A 44 -18.36 0.21 -14.85
C SER A 44 -17.49 -0.12 -13.65
N ILE A 45 -18.13 -0.35 -12.51
CA ILE A 45 -17.50 -0.90 -11.30
C ILE A 45 -17.61 -2.42 -11.36
N GLU A 46 -16.47 -3.11 -11.25
CA GLU A 46 -16.36 -4.57 -11.27
C GLU A 46 -15.93 -5.07 -9.88
N GLU A 47 -16.88 -5.63 -9.13
CA GLU A 47 -16.64 -6.19 -7.79
C GLU A 47 -16.01 -7.59 -7.84
N PHE A 48 -15.13 -7.88 -6.88
CA PHE A 48 -14.50 -9.18 -6.71
C PHE A 48 -14.17 -9.50 -5.24
N ASP A 49 -14.00 -10.79 -4.96
CA ASP A 49 -13.66 -11.29 -3.62
C ASP A 49 -12.17 -11.64 -3.49
N GLU A 50 -11.45 -10.95 -2.60
CA GLU A 50 -10.06 -11.24 -2.26
C GLU A 50 -9.90 -11.88 -0.87
N PRO A 51 -9.03 -12.89 -0.68
CA PRO A 51 -8.71 -13.39 0.66
C PRO A 51 -8.04 -12.30 1.52
N LEU A 52 -8.52 -12.06 2.74
CA LEU A 52 -8.00 -11.01 3.63
C LEU A 52 -6.51 -11.17 4.00
N VAL A 53 -6.03 -12.42 3.97
CA VAL A 53 -4.64 -12.80 4.25
C VAL A 53 -3.81 -12.98 2.98
N SER A 54 -4.30 -12.51 1.83
CA SER A 54 -3.52 -12.47 0.58
C SER A 54 -2.19 -11.74 0.83
N GLY A 55 -1.13 -12.17 0.16
CA GLY A 55 0.20 -11.58 0.30
C GLY A 55 0.99 -11.94 1.58
N LEU A 56 0.39 -12.49 2.66
CA LEU A 56 1.13 -12.87 3.88
C LEU A 56 1.92 -14.19 3.75
N GLY A 57 1.54 -15.03 2.79
CA GLY A 57 2.16 -16.34 2.60
C GLY A 57 3.69 -16.31 2.53
N PRO A 58 4.33 -15.45 1.73
CA PRO A 58 5.80 -15.29 1.72
C PRO A 58 6.38 -14.89 3.08
N ALA A 59 5.74 -13.97 3.79
CA ALA A 59 6.22 -13.50 5.09
C ALA A 59 6.20 -14.64 6.14
N ILE A 60 5.11 -15.40 6.19
CA ILE A 60 4.97 -16.57 7.09
C ILE A 60 6.05 -17.62 6.78
N LEU A 61 6.28 -17.93 5.50
CA LEU A 61 7.31 -18.89 5.10
C LEU A 61 8.72 -18.41 5.49
N ALA A 62 9.02 -17.12 5.33
CA ALA A 62 10.31 -16.55 5.71
C ALA A 62 10.56 -16.64 7.23
N ILE A 63 9.56 -16.29 8.04
CA ILE A 63 9.64 -16.40 9.51
C ILE A 63 9.76 -17.86 9.94
N ALA A 64 8.96 -18.75 9.36
CA ALA A 64 9.05 -20.18 9.62
C ALA A 64 10.46 -20.71 9.31
N CYS A 65 11.05 -20.29 8.18
CA CYS A 65 12.41 -20.67 7.80
C CYS A 65 13.46 -20.27 8.87
N LEU A 66 13.37 -19.03 9.39
CA LEU A 66 14.22 -18.55 10.49
C LEU A 66 14.02 -19.37 11.77
N VAL A 67 12.78 -19.56 12.20
CA VAL A 67 12.45 -20.35 13.40
C VAL A 67 12.97 -21.78 13.26
N GLY A 68 12.78 -22.37 12.08
CA GLY A 68 13.29 -23.70 11.77
C GLY A 68 14.81 -23.79 11.91
N MET A 69 15.54 -22.82 11.37
CA MET A 69 16.99 -22.75 11.48
C MET A 69 17.47 -22.59 12.94
N VAL A 70 16.77 -21.78 13.74
CA VAL A 70 17.07 -21.62 15.18
C VAL A 70 16.87 -22.95 15.92
N LEU A 71 15.75 -23.62 15.71
CA LEU A 71 15.44 -24.91 16.33
C LEU A 71 16.41 -26.02 15.90
N ALA A 72 16.81 -26.03 14.62
CA ALA A 72 17.73 -27.01 14.04
C ALA A 72 19.06 -27.10 14.80
N GLY A 73 19.60 -25.95 15.26
CA GLY A 73 20.90 -25.86 15.93
C GLY A 73 20.89 -26.06 17.45
N THR A 74 19.75 -26.35 18.07
CA THR A 74 19.65 -26.52 19.54
C THR A 74 20.41 -27.74 20.08
N GLY A 75 20.73 -28.71 19.23
CA GLY A 75 21.39 -29.97 19.62
C GLY A 75 20.45 -31.01 20.25
N VAL A 76 19.18 -30.65 20.48
CA VAL A 76 18.15 -31.58 20.96
C VAL A 76 17.54 -32.29 19.75
N ALA A 77 17.74 -33.60 19.62
CA ALA A 77 17.40 -34.37 18.41
C ALA A 77 15.98 -34.11 17.85
N VAL A 78 14.97 -34.08 18.73
CA VAL A 78 13.57 -33.82 18.33
C VAL A 78 13.39 -32.40 17.79
N LEU A 79 13.89 -31.39 18.49
CA LEU A 79 13.82 -29.99 18.04
C LEU A 79 14.64 -29.76 16.77
N SER A 80 15.80 -30.43 16.68
CA SER A 80 16.65 -30.38 15.50
C SER A 80 15.89 -30.91 14.27
N PHE A 81 15.22 -32.04 14.39
CA PHE A 81 14.40 -32.60 13.31
C PHE A 81 13.21 -31.69 12.94
N VAL A 82 12.46 -31.20 13.93
CA VAL A 82 11.35 -30.25 13.69
C VAL A 82 11.85 -28.99 13.00
N GLY A 83 12.97 -28.43 13.48
CA GLY A 83 13.62 -27.26 12.91
C GLY A 83 14.08 -27.48 11.47
N PHE A 84 14.66 -28.65 11.18
CA PHE A 84 15.03 -29.03 9.83
C PHE A 84 13.83 -29.03 8.88
N VAL A 85 12.72 -29.66 9.26
CA VAL A 85 11.48 -29.66 8.44
C VAL A 85 10.97 -28.23 8.23
N LEU A 86 10.95 -27.44 9.30
CA LEU A 86 10.46 -26.05 9.28
C LEU A 86 11.39 -25.09 8.52
N ALA A 87 12.66 -25.43 8.32
CA ALA A 87 13.58 -24.67 7.45
C ALA A 87 13.47 -25.10 5.98
N VAL A 88 13.46 -26.42 5.71
CA VAL A 88 13.50 -26.97 4.36
C VAL A 88 12.17 -26.81 3.62
N LEU A 89 11.04 -27.08 4.28
CA LEU A 89 9.73 -27.03 3.62
C LEU A 89 9.40 -25.60 3.14
N PRO A 90 9.54 -24.53 3.95
CA PRO A 90 9.33 -23.17 3.48
C PRO A 90 10.32 -22.74 2.40
N ALA A 91 11.60 -23.12 2.48
CA ALA A 91 12.58 -22.83 1.44
C ALA A 91 12.19 -23.49 0.10
N ALA A 92 11.78 -24.76 0.13
CA ALA A 92 11.30 -25.48 -1.05
C ALA A 92 10.04 -24.84 -1.64
N LEU A 93 9.09 -24.44 -0.80
CA LEU A 93 7.89 -23.73 -1.24
C LEU A 93 8.23 -22.39 -1.88
N SER A 94 9.13 -21.59 -1.29
CA SER A 94 9.60 -20.33 -1.85
C SER A 94 10.22 -20.50 -3.24
N VAL A 95 10.98 -21.58 -3.45
CA VAL A 95 11.52 -21.94 -4.77
C VAL A 95 10.43 -22.38 -5.73
N ALA A 96 9.48 -23.21 -5.28
CA ALA A 96 8.35 -23.62 -6.11
C ALA A 96 7.52 -22.41 -6.58
N ARG A 97 7.42 -21.35 -5.76
CA ARG A 97 6.78 -20.09 -6.16
C ARG A 97 7.51 -19.40 -7.32
N LEU A 98 8.83 -19.40 -7.34
CA LEU A 98 9.61 -18.83 -8.45
C LEU A 98 9.31 -19.52 -9.79
N PHE A 99 9.04 -20.82 -9.77
CA PHE A 99 8.71 -21.60 -10.96
C PHE A 99 7.20 -21.62 -11.27
N GLY A 100 6.38 -20.82 -10.58
CA GLY A 100 4.93 -20.77 -10.81
C GLY A 100 4.16 -21.98 -10.29
N HIS A 101 4.79 -22.84 -9.48
CA HIS A 101 4.17 -24.02 -8.87
C HIS A 101 3.68 -23.76 -7.43
N ALA A 102 3.41 -22.50 -7.10
CA ALA A 102 2.91 -22.14 -5.77
C ALA A 102 1.50 -22.75 -5.54
N PRO A 103 1.29 -23.54 -4.48
CA PRO A 103 -0.06 -23.92 -4.10
C PRO A 103 -0.84 -22.65 -3.72
N ARG A 104 -1.98 -22.43 -4.37
CA ARG A 104 -2.92 -21.38 -3.99
C ARG A 104 -3.65 -21.82 -2.73
N LEU A 105 -3.14 -21.42 -1.58
CA LEU A 105 -3.80 -21.65 -0.30
C LEU A 105 -4.77 -20.48 -0.05
N THR A 106 -6.00 -20.61 -0.53
CA THR A 106 -7.12 -19.73 -0.18
C THR A 106 -7.72 -20.19 1.14
N LEU A 107 -7.08 -19.80 2.24
CA LEU A 107 -7.58 -20.00 3.60
C LEU A 107 -7.87 -18.64 4.22
N GLY A 108 -9.00 -18.53 4.92
CA GLY A 108 -9.37 -17.34 5.69
C GLY A 108 -10.61 -16.62 5.16
N PRO A 109 -11.01 -15.53 5.85
CA PRO A 109 -12.13 -14.70 5.43
C PRO A 109 -11.83 -14.01 4.10
N ARG A 110 -12.90 -13.70 3.36
CA ARG A 110 -12.83 -12.95 2.11
C ARG A 110 -13.29 -11.52 2.36
N ALA A 111 -12.65 -10.60 1.68
CA ALA A 111 -12.95 -9.19 1.61
C ALA A 111 -13.47 -8.88 0.20
N GLN A 112 -14.37 -7.92 0.10
CA GLN A 112 -14.86 -7.41 -1.17
C GLN A 112 -14.02 -6.19 -1.55
N SER A 113 -13.62 -6.11 -2.81
CA SER A 113 -12.99 -4.93 -3.41
C SER A 113 -13.50 -4.81 -4.84
N GLN A 114 -13.16 -3.71 -5.51
CA GLN A 114 -13.72 -3.38 -6.80
C GLN A 114 -12.70 -2.69 -7.70
N ASN A 115 -12.78 -2.96 -9.00
CA ASN A 115 -12.05 -2.21 -10.00
C ASN A 115 -13.00 -1.24 -10.70
N VAL A 116 -12.49 -0.07 -11.08
CA VAL A 116 -13.19 0.85 -11.98
C VAL A 116 -12.61 0.67 -13.38
N VAL A 117 -13.45 0.25 -14.33
CA VAL A 117 -13.04 -0.02 -15.71
C VAL A 117 -13.82 0.88 -16.64
N ALA A 118 -13.11 1.61 -17.50
CA ALA A 118 -13.70 2.38 -18.58
C ALA A 118 -13.18 1.89 -19.93
N VAL A 119 -14.11 1.58 -20.84
CA VAL A 119 -13.76 1.05 -22.17
C VAL A 119 -14.13 2.06 -23.25
N HIS A 120 -13.10 2.51 -23.98
CA HIS A 120 -13.27 3.19 -25.26
C HIS A 120 -13.08 2.18 -26.40
N ARG A 121 -14.18 1.84 -27.10
CA ARG A 121 -14.12 0.96 -28.27
C ARG A 121 -13.57 1.73 -29.48
N ALA A 122 -12.73 1.07 -30.27
CA ALA A 122 -12.17 1.66 -31.49
C ALA A 122 -13.30 2.11 -32.46
N THR A 123 -13.37 3.41 -32.71
CA THR A 123 -14.37 4.03 -33.60
C THR A 123 -13.70 4.93 -34.64
N GLY A 124 -14.33 5.10 -35.81
CA GLY A 124 -13.91 6.07 -36.83
C GLY A 124 -13.27 5.47 -38.08
N PRO A 125 -12.96 6.32 -39.09
CA PRO A 125 -12.55 5.88 -40.42
C PRO A 125 -11.13 5.29 -40.49
N LEU A 126 -10.30 5.54 -39.46
CA LEU A 126 -8.92 5.06 -39.36
C LEU A 126 -8.80 3.72 -38.61
N VAL A 127 -9.91 3.16 -38.16
CA VAL A 127 -9.93 1.82 -37.55
C VAL A 127 -9.64 0.80 -38.65
N THR A 128 -8.37 0.45 -38.78
CA THR A 128 -7.91 -0.63 -39.67
C THR A 128 -8.31 -1.99 -39.09
N LYS A 129 -8.43 -3.01 -39.95
CA LYS A 129 -8.78 -4.38 -39.53
C LYS A 129 -7.77 -4.91 -38.51
N GLY A 130 -8.15 -4.88 -37.24
CA GLY A 130 -7.35 -5.32 -36.09
C GLY A 130 -7.15 -4.21 -35.06
N SER A 131 -8.16 -3.94 -34.23
CA SER A 131 -8.02 -3.06 -33.07
C SER A 131 -7.11 -3.72 -32.03
N ARG A 132 -6.00 -3.06 -31.68
CA ARG A 132 -5.16 -3.47 -30.54
C ARG A 132 -5.68 -2.77 -29.28
N THR A 133 -5.95 -3.55 -28.24
CA THR A 133 -6.35 -3.00 -26.94
C THR A 133 -5.12 -2.41 -26.24
N ILE A 134 -5.25 -1.17 -25.79
CA ILE A 134 -4.28 -0.50 -24.91
C ILE A 134 -4.94 -0.45 -23.53
N VAL A 135 -4.24 -0.96 -22.52
CA VAL A 135 -4.70 -0.92 -21.12
C VAL A 135 -3.83 0.06 -20.37
N ILE A 136 -4.47 1.04 -19.73
CA ILE A 136 -3.84 1.98 -18.81
C ILE A 136 -4.46 1.68 -17.45
N ALA A 137 -3.62 1.49 -16.44
CA ALA A 137 -4.07 1.11 -15.11
C ALA A 137 -3.36 1.97 -14.05
N ALA A 138 -4.11 2.30 -13.01
CA ALA A 138 -3.65 2.90 -11.77
C ALA A 138 -4.47 2.27 -10.64
N HIS A 139 -3.88 2.06 -9.47
CA HIS A 139 -4.65 1.73 -8.28
C HIS A 139 -5.13 3.03 -7.62
N TYR A 140 -6.20 2.99 -6.84
CA TYR A 140 -6.80 4.19 -6.24
C TYR A 140 -6.95 4.07 -4.72
N ASP A 141 -6.69 2.89 -4.17
CA ASP A 141 -6.67 2.63 -2.74
C ASP A 141 -5.45 3.28 -2.08
N SER A 142 -5.62 3.68 -0.83
CA SER A 142 -4.56 4.26 -0.01
C SER A 142 -3.70 3.16 0.62
N PRO A 143 -2.40 3.07 0.29
CA PRO A 143 -1.53 2.07 0.88
C PRO A 143 -1.25 2.39 2.34
N ARG A 144 -0.93 1.34 3.10
CA ARG A 144 -0.49 1.45 4.49
C ARG A 144 0.99 1.80 4.57
N GLU A 145 1.35 2.60 5.56
CA GLU A 145 2.73 2.98 5.80
C GLU A 145 3.60 1.77 6.14
N ASN A 146 4.79 1.72 5.54
CA ASN A 146 5.81 0.75 5.91
C ASN A 146 7.04 1.47 6.44
N PHE A 147 7.28 1.29 7.74
CA PHE A 147 8.41 1.87 8.46
C PHE A 147 9.78 1.51 7.85
N LEU A 148 9.88 0.41 7.09
CA LEU A 148 11.13 0.04 6.44
C LEU A 148 11.56 1.07 5.39
N HIS A 149 10.62 1.75 4.72
CA HIS A 149 10.93 2.74 3.68
C HIS A 149 11.45 4.07 4.24
N THR A 150 11.18 4.37 5.51
CA THR A 150 11.72 5.56 6.20
C THR A 150 12.93 5.23 7.08
N SER A 151 13.31 3.96 7.17
CA SER A 151 14.41 3.48 8.01
C SER A 151 15.78 3.47 7.29
N PRO A 152 16.90 3.35 8.02
CA PRO A 152 18.22 3.19 7.43
C PRO A 152 18.40 1.94 6.56
N VAL A 153 17.49 0.96 6.65
CA VAL A 153 17.55 -0.24 5.80
C VAL A 153 16.90 -0.04 4.43
N ALA A 154 16.18 1.07 4.19
CA ALA A 154 15.47 1.35 2.95
C ALA A 154 16.32 1.14 1.67
N PRO A 155 17.58 1.63 1.59
CA PRO A 155 18.41 1.45 0.38
C PRO A 155 18.74 -0.02 0.08
N HIS A 156 18.68 -0.87 1.10
CA HIS A 156 19.05 -2.29 1.02
C HIS A 156 17.86 -3.23 0.83
N LEU A 157 16.61 -2.74 0.90
CA LEU A 157 15.41 -3.58 0.76
C LEU A 157 15.35 -4.28 -0.60
N SER A 158 15.75 -3.59 -1.67
CA SER A 158 15.80 -4.15 -3.02
C SER A 158 16.84 -5.28 -3.15
N LEU A 159 17.96 -5.18 -2.43
CA LEU A 159 18.97 -6.23 -2.37
C LEU A 159 18.48 -7.40 -1.51
N ALA A 160 17.83 -7.11 -0.37
CA ALA A 160 17.28 -8.11 0.53
C ALA A 160 16.23 -8.99 -0.18
N SER A 161 15.34 -8.39 -0.97
CA SER A 161 14.34 -9.13 -1.75
C SER A 161 14.98 -10.02 -2.81
N ARG A 162 16.00 -9.54 -3.53
CA ARG A 162 16.76 -10.34 -4.51
C ARG A 162 17.51 -11.51 -3.87
N LEU A 163 18.03 -11.31 -2.66
CA LEU A 163 18.77 -12.33 -1.92
C LEU A 163 17.87 -13.30 -1.14
N SER A 164 16.58 -13.01 -0.98
CA SER A 164 15.67 -13.78 -0.13
C SER A 164 15.62 -15.27 -0.50
N VAL A 165 15.44 -15.59 -1.78
CA VAL A 165 15.37 -16.99 -2.25
C VAL A 165 16.73 -17.71 -2.20
N PRO A 166 17.83 -17.19 -2.78
CA PRO A 166 19.11 -17.89 -2.72
C PRO A 166 19.60 -18.09 -1.28
N CYS A 167 19.36 -17.12 -0.39
CA CYS A 167 19.71 -17.30 1.01
C CYS A 167 18.78 -18.29 1.72
N SER A 168 17.48 -18.37 1.38
CA SER A 168 16.59 -19.43 1.90
C SER A 168 17.06 -20.84 1.51
N LEU A 169 17.63 -21.02 0.32
CA LEU A 169 18.27 -22.29 -0.07
C LEU A 169 19.51 -22.59 0.78
N ALA A 170 20.34 -21.59 1.05
CA ALA A 170 21.48 -21.74 1.96
C ALA A 170 21.02 -22.14 3.38
N VAL A 171 19.93 -21.57 3.89
CA VAL A 171 19.31 -21.96 5.16
C VAL A 171 18.94 -23.44 5.16
N ALA A 172 18.28 -23.94 4.11
CA ALA A 172 17.93 -25.35 3.98
C ALA A 172 19.17 -26.27 4.00
N VAL A 173 20.24 -25.88 3.31
CA VAL A 173 21.52 -26.62 3.31
C VAL A 173 22.17 -26.62 4.69
N PHE A 174 22.21 -25.48 5.37
CA PHE A 174 22.78 -25.40 6.72
C PHE A 174 21.94 -26.15 7.76
N ALA A 175 20.62 -26.17 7.61
CA ALA A 175 19.73 -27.00 8.41
C ALA A 175 20.01 -28.50 8.19
N LEU A 176 20.28 -28.93 6.95
CA LEU A 176 20.70 -30.30 6.66
C LEU A 176 21.98 -30.67 7.39
N PHE A 177 22.99 -29.78 7.40
CA PHE A 177 24.23 -30.03 8.15
C PHE A 177 24.02 -30.25 9.64
N GLN A 178 22.97 -29.65 10.23
CA GLN A 178 22.63 -29.91 11.63
C GLN A 178 22.18 -31.36 11.86
N MET A 179 21.57 -32.01 10.86
CA MET A 179 21.12 -33.41 10.94
C MET A 179 22.27 -34.41 10.76
N LEU A 180 23.37 -33.98 10.16
CA LEU A 180 24.53 -34.84 9.88
C LEU A 180 25.41 -34.95 11.13
N GLY A 181 25.04 -35.86 12.03
CA GLY A 181 25.72 -36.06 13.31
C GLY A 181 27.20 -36.45 13.23
N PHE A 182 27.68 -36.91 12.07
CA PHE A 182 29.10 -37.18 11.82
C PHE A 182 29.94 -35.90 11.64
N LEU A 183 29.31 -34.74 11.43
CA LEU A 183 30.02 -33.48 11.27
C LEU A 183 30.55 -32.94 12.61
N PRO A 184 31.76 -32.35 12.63
CA PRO A 184 32.32 -31.75 13.83
C PRO A 184 31.40 -30.71 14.45
N ALA A 185 31.32 -30.68 15.80
CA ALA A 185 30.50 -29.71 16.51
C ALA A 185 30.82 -28.24 16.15
N PRO A 186 32.10 -27.81 16.03
CA PRO A 186 32.41 -26.44 15.63
C PRO A 186 31.85 -26.07 14.26
N PHE A 187 31.90 -27.00 13.30
CA PHE A 187 31.36 -26.77 11.96
C PHE A 187 29.84 -26.58 12.00
N ARG A 188 29.13 -27.40 12.79
CA ARG A 188 27.68 -27.29 12.95
C ARG A 188 27.28 -25.96 13.60
N ILE A 189 28.02 -25.50 14.61
CA ILE A 189 27.79 -24.19 15.24
C ILE A 189 27.99 -23.04 14.23
N VAL A 190 29.09 -23.06 13.47
CA VAL A 190 29.37 -22.00 12.47
C VAL A 190 28.27 -21.98 11.40
N THR A 191 27.92 -23.14 10.84
CA THR A 191 26.87 -23.22 9.82
C THR A 191 25.49 -22.89 10.37
N TRP A 192 25.24 -23.15 11.66
CA TRP A 192 24.02 -22.72 12.33
C TRP A 192 23.91 -21.19 12.37
N LEU A 193 24.96 -20.51 12.83
CA LEU A 193 25.01 -19.05 12.87
C LEU A 193 24.89 -18.44 11.47
N LEU A 194 25.61 -18.99 10.48
CA LEU A 194 25.49 -18.58 9.08
C LEU A 194 24.07 -18.78 8.53
N GLY A 195 23.39 -19.86 8.93
CA GLY A 195 21.99 -20.09 8.58
C GLY A 195 21.06 -19.04 9.16
N VAL A 196 21.22 -18.67 10.42
CA VAL A 196 20.42 -17.59 11.04
C VAL A 196 20.62 -16.27 10.29
N VAL A 197 21.87 -15.92 9.97
CA VAL A 197 22.19 -14.71 9.19
C VAL A 197 21.62 -14.78 7.77
N ALA A 198 21.70 -15.95 7.12
CA ALA A 198 21.16 -16.16 5.79
C ALA A 198 19.62 -16.06 5.74
N ALA A 199 18.91 -16.25 6.84
CA ALA A 199 17.46 -16.06 6.87
C ALA A 199 17.04 -14.57 6.85
N LEU A 200 17.92 -13.66 7.30
CA LEU A 200 17.58 -12.23 7.48
C LEU A 200 17.09 -11.51 6.21
N PRO A 201 17.69 -11.70 5.02
CA PRO A 201 17.23 -11.03 3.80
C PRO A 201 15.76 -11.31 3.46
N ALA A 202 15.23 -12.49 3.81
CA ALA A 202 13.82 -12.83 3.63
C ALA A 202 12.94 -12.33 4.79
N VAL A 203 13.47 -12.30 6.01
CA VAL A 203 12.72 -11.92 7.21
C VAL A 203 12.51 -10.40 7.31
N VAL A 204 13.49 -9.59 6.92
CA VAL A 204 13.37 -8.12 6.99
C VAL A 204 12.14 -7.61 6.24
N PRO A 205 11.93 -7.89 4.94
CA PRO A 205 10.72 -7.47 4.24
C PRO A 205 9.45 -8.14 4.79
N ALA A 206 9.55 -9.37 5.31
CA ALA A 206 8.42 -10.07 5.92
C ALA A 206 7.88 -9.35 7.17
N VAL A 207 8.77 -8.81 8.01
CA VAL A 207 8.38 -8.02 9.18
C VAL A 207 7.69 -6.73 8.76
N GLY A 208 8.19 -6.04 7.72
CA GLY A 208 7.53 -4.88 7.15
C GLY A 208 6.10 -5.18 6.71
N LEU A 209 5.93 -6.23 5.90
CA LEU A 209 4.62 -6.64 5.38
C LEU A 209 3.62 -7.00 6.48
N ILE A 210 4.09 -7.57 7.60
CA ILE A 210 3.23 -7.87 8.75
C ILE A 210 2.89 -6.59 9.51
N ALA A 211 3.86 -5.71 9.74
CA ALA A 211 3.65 -4.45 10.46
C ALA A 211 2.72 -3.49 9.70
N GLU A 212 2.81 -3.48 8.36
CA GLU A 212 1.91 -2.71 7.47
C GLU A 212 0.43 -2.98 7.79
N ARG A 213 0.05 -4.20 8.21
CA ARG A 213 -1.36 -4.55 8.47
C ARG A 213 -2.00 -3.73 9.58
N THR A 214 -1.19 -3.19 10.48
CA THR A 214 -1.65 -2.36 11.59
C THR A 214 -1.21 -0.90 11.46
N ALA A 215 -0.49 -0.57 10.39
CA ALA A 215 0.00 0.77 10.16
C ALA A 215 -1.14 1.69 9.64
N PRO A 216 -1.05 3.01 9.92
CA PRO A 216 -1.93 3.98 9.32
C PRO A 216 -1.77 3.99 7.79
N CYS A 217 -2.80 4.45 7.10
CA CYS A 217 -2.75 4.65 5.65
C CYS A 217 -2.12 5.99 5.34
N THR A 218 -1.44 6.07 4.20
CA THR A 218 -0.95 7.33 3.66
C THR A 218 -2.10 8.13 3.04
N ASP A 219 -1.93 9.45 2.88
CA ASP A 219 -2.91 10.30 2.18
C ASP A 219 -3.05 9.95 0.69
N GLY A 220 -2.09 9.20 0.16
CA GLY A 220 -2.10 8.68 -1.20
C GLY A 220 -1.93 9.72 -2.30
N ALA A 221 -1.39 10.91 -2.00
CA ALA A 221 -1.22 11.97 -3.00
C ALA A 221 -0.37 11.53 -4.20
N ASN A 222 0.87 11.06 -3.96
CA ASN A 222 1.72 10.50 -5.01
C ASN A 222 1.40 9.03 -5.31
N ASP A 223 1.11 8.26 -4.26
CA ASP A 223 0.80 6.82 -4.30
C ASP A 223 -0.62 6.59 -3.77
N ASN A 224 -1.68 6.83 -4.55
CA ASN A 224 -1.64 6.82 -6.02
C ASN A 224 -2.60 7.78 -6.74
N LYS A 225 -3.13 8.82 -6.07
CA LYS A 225 -4.00 9.85 -6.69
C LYS A 225 -3.35 10.50 -7.90
N ALA A 226 -2.04 10.77 -7.85
CA ALA A 226 -1.29 11.30 -8.98
C ALA A 226 -1.34 10.39 -10.23
N ALA A 227 -1.29 9.07 -10.07
CA ALA A 227 -1.40 8.15 -11.20
C ALA A 227 -2.84 8.05 -11.73
N VAL A 228 -3.85 8.09 -10.84
CA VAL A 228 -5.26 8.18 -11.24
C VAL A 228 -5.51 9.47 -12.02
N ALA A 229 -5.00 10.61 -11.53
CA ALA A 229 -5.07 11.89 -12.22
C ALA A 229 -4.37 11.85 -13.58
N ALA A 230 -3.21 11.19 -13.68
CA ALA A 230 -2.51 11.01 -14.94
C ALA A 230 -3.34 10.16 -15.92
N LEU A 231 -3.97 9.08 -15.45
CA LEU A 231 -4.86 8.22 -16.24
C LEU A 231 -6.06 9.02 -16.75
N LEU A 232 -6.73 9.80 -15.90
CA LEU A 232 -7.84 10.68 -16.28
C LEU A 232 -7.40 11.78 -17.25
N GLY A 233 -6.19 12.33 -17.08
CA GLY A 233 -5.59 13.26 -18.03
C GLY A 233 -5.34 12.63 -19.40
N VAL A 234 -4.93 11.35 -19.47
CA VAL A 234 -4.86 10.62 -20.74
C VAL A 234 -6.26 10.42 -21.33
N LEU A 235 -7.25 10.07 -20.51
CA LEU A 235 -8.63 9.90 -20.94
C LEU A 235 -9.20 11.20 -21.52
N GLU A 236 -9.00 12.36 -20.89
CA GLU A 236 -9.41 13.67 -21.42
C GLU A 236 -8.72 13.98 -22.76
N ASN A 237 -7.46 13.60 -22.95
CA ASN A 237 -6.77 13.80 -24.24
C ASN A 237 -7.29 12.87 -25.35
N VAL A 238 -7.76 11.67 -24.99
CA VAL A 238 -8.27 10.67 -25.96
C VAL A 238 -9.75 10.90 -26.27
N ARG A 239 -10.55 11.25 -25.26
CA ARG A 239 -11.97 11.56 -25.31
C ARG A 239 -12.24 12.82 -24.48
N PRO A 240 -12.05 14.01 -25.06
CA PRO A 240 -12.30 15.25 -24.35
C PRO A 240 -13.75 15.35 -23.91
N SER A 241 -13.98 15.58 -22.62
CA SER A 241 -15.31 15.86 -22.08
C SER A 241 -15.66 17.34 -22.28
N GLY A 242 -14.65 18.22 -22.34
CA GLY A 242 -14.83 19.68 -22.37
C GLY A 242 -15.41 20.26 -21.08
N ALA A 243 -15.51 19.44 -20.03
CA ALA A 243 -15.98 19.83 -18.71
C ALA A 243 -14.81 19.91 -17.74
N GLU A 244 -14.89 20.81 -16.76
CA GLU A 244 -14.03 20.72 -15.59
C GLU A 244 -14.41 19.46 -14.79
N PRO A 245 -13.43 18.80 -14.13
CA PRO A 245 -13.70 17.64 -13.29
C PRO A 245 -14.77 17.98 -12.24
N LYS A 246 -15.92 17.31 -12.33
CA LYS A 246 -17.03 17.46 -11.37
C LYS A 246 -17.51 16.08 -11.01
N ALA A 247 -17.70 15.74 -9.74
CA ALA A 247 -18.43 14.52 -9.43
C ALA A 247 -19.89 14.70 -9.85
N ARG A 248 -20.52 13.64 -10.38
CA ARG A 248 -21.97 13.67 -10.56
C ARG A 248 -22.59 13.76 -9.16
N PRO A 249 -23.62 14.60 -8.95
CA PRO A 249 -24.33 14.57 -7.68
C PRO A 249 -24.90 13.17 -7.48
N VAL A 250 -24.47 12.48 -6.41
CA VAL A 250 -25.15 11.28 -5.94
C VAL A 250 -26.58 11.69 -5.61
N PRO A 251 -27.62 11.06 -6.18
CA PRO A 251 -28.99 11.36 -5.81
C PRO A 251 -29.13 11.18 -4.29
N ALA A 252 -29.55 12.24 -3.59
CA ALA A 252 -29.79 12.18 -2.16
C ALA A 252 -30.72 10.99 -1.86
N PRO A 253 -30.42 10.17 -0.84
CA PRO A 253 -31.37 9.18 -0.36
C PRO A 253 -32.71 9.87 -0.15
N ALA A 254 -33.78 9.31 -0.71
CA ALA A 254 -35.13 9.84 -0.50
C ALA A 254 -35.34 9.99 1.01
N GLU A 255 -35.64 11.21 1.46
CA GLU A 255 -35.95 11.51 2.85
C GLU A 255 -37.08 10.57 3.30
N GLU A 256 -36.73 9.54 4.09
CA GLU A 256 -37.73 8.81 4.84
C GLU A 256 -38.35 9.79 5.86
N PRO A 257 -39.68 9.82 6.01
CA PRO A 257 -40.33 10.79 6.86
C PRO A 257 -39.83 10.64 8.30
N ALA A 258 -39.35 11.75 8.86
CA ALA A 258 -38.83 11.87 10.21
C ALA A 258 -39.77 11.22 11.24
N ALA A 259 -39.27 10.20 11.93
CA ALA A 259 -39.86 9.74 13.17
C ALA A 259 -39.57 10.77 14.26
N GLU A 260 -40.61 11.26 14.92
CA GLU A 260 -40.53 12.14 16.09
C GLU A 260 -39.96 11.40 17.31
N GLY A 261 -39.04 12.05 18.04
CA GLY A 261 -38.46 11.63 19.32
C GLY A 261 -37.00 11.18 19.16
N ASP A 262 -35.98 11.75 19.79
CA ASP A 262 -35.87 12.33 21.13
C ASP A 262 -34.90 13.54 21.13
N GLN A 263 -35.16 14.53 21.99
CA GLN A 263 -34.25 15.66 22.22
C GLN A 263 -33.13 15.23 23.17
N GLU A 264 -31.91 15.04 22.66
CA GLU A 264 -30.69 15.01 23.48
C GLU A 264 -30.30 16.44 23.93
N PRO A 265 -29.70 16.59 25.13
CA PRO A 265 -29.34 17.91 25.66
C PRO A 265 -28.24 18.58 24.82
N ALA A 266 -28.41 19.86 24.53
CA ALA A 266 -27.44 20.66 23.79
C ALA A 266 -26.11 20.76 24.56
N GLU A 267 -25.08 20.07 24.06
CA GLU A 267 -23.71 20.26 24.53
C GLU A 267 -23.19 21.65 24.14
N GLN A 268 -22.76 22.45 25.12
CA GLN A 268 -22.14 23.75 24.88
C GLN A 268 -20.68 23.56 24.44
N TYR A 269 -20.36 24.00 23.23
CA TYR A 269 -19.00 24.04 22.69
C TYR A 269 -18.42 25.46 22.78
N VAL A 270 -17.12 25.56 23.07
CA VAL A 270 -16.35 26.80 23.05
C VAL A 270 -15.44 26.78 21.81
N GLU A 271 -15.46 27.84 21.01
CA GLU A 271 -14.55 28.02 19.88
C GLU A 271 -13.19 28.55 20.36
N THR A 272 -12.13 27.81 20.05
CA THR A 272 -10.73 28.17 20.35
C THR A 272 -9.91 28.18 19.08
N TYR A 273 -8.96 29.10 18.94
CA TYR A 273 -8.07 29.17 17.78
C TYR A 273 -6.79 28.39 18.06
N GLU A 274 -6.49 27.37 17.24
CA GLU A 274 -5.22 26.65 17.28
C GLU A 274 -4.46 26.89 15.96
N THR A 275 -3.16 27.13 16.04
CA THR A 275 -2.25 27.20 14.89
C THR A 275 -1.77 25.81 14.54
N GLU A 276 -1.78 25.43 13.26
CA GLU A 276 -1.30 24.12 12.81
C GLU A 276 0.12 23.83 13.36
N PRO A 277 0.34 22.64 13.94
CA PRO A 277 1.65 22.28 14.46
C PRO A 277 2.63 22.07 13.29
N VAL A 278 3.69 22.87 13.27
CA VAL A 278 4.78 22.71 12.30
C VAL A 278 5.60 21.48 12.67
N VAL A 279 5.44 20.39 11.92
CA VAL A 279 6.19 19.14 12.13
C VAL A 279 7.50 19.18 11.35
N GLY A 280 8.64 19.15 12.06
CA GLY A 280 9.99 19.04 11.48
C GLY A 280 10.85 20.30 11.60
N VAL A 281 12.16 20.15 11.31
CA VAL A 281 13.13 21.27 11.28
C VAL A 281 13.12 21.87 9.87
N ARG A 282 12.76 23.15 9.76
CA ARG A 282 12.69 23.87 8.48
C ARG A 282 14.11 24.22 8.00
N HIS A 283 14.64 23.47 7.04
CA HIS A 283 15.90 23.77 6.35
C HIS A 283 15.64 24.46 5.00
N GLY A 284 14.73 25.43 4.98
CA GLY A 284 13.98 25.82 3.78
C GLY A 284 14.82 26.45 2.66
N GLU A 285 15.48 27.59 2.87
CA GLU A 285 16.05 28.34 1.74
C GLU A 285 17.49 27.94 1.45
N GLU A 286 18.33 27.88 2.48
CA GLU A 286 19.77 27.63 2.33
C GLU A 286 20.04 26.27 1.68
N VAL A 287 19.30 25.22 2.06
CA VAL A 287 19.48 23.88 1.50
C VAL A 287 18.95 23.78 0.06
N LEU A 288 17.84 24.45 -0.26
CA LEU A 288 17.31 24.48 -1.63
C LEU A 288 18.25 25.22 -2.59
N ARG A 289 18.92 26.28 -2.12
CA ARG A 289 19.93 27.02 -2.88
C ARG A 289 21.25 26.23 -3.00
N ASP A 290 21.75 25.64 -1.92
CA ASP A 290 22.99 24.85 -1.93
C ASP A 290 22.91 23.61 -2.84
N LEU A 291 21.73 23.00 -2.94
CA LEU A 291 21.49 21.84 -3.81
C LEU A 291 21.15 22.22 -5.26
N ALA A 292 21.09 23.52 -5.59
CA ALA A 292 20.72 24.04 -6.91
C ALA A 292 19.40 23.44 -7.46
N ILE A 293 18.43 23.18 -6.57
CA ILE A 293 17.14 22.57 -6.93
C ILE A 293 16.26 23.59 -7.67
N LEU A 294 16.40 24.87 -7.35
CA LEU A 294 15.67 25.97 -7.98
C LEU A 294 16.63 26.93 -8.71
N PRO A 295 16.22 27.56 -9.83
CA PRO A 295 17.00 28.60 -10.49
C PRO A 295 17.25 29.79 -9.55
N GLU A 296 18.39 30.46 -9.71
CA GLU A 296 18.76 31.61 -8.86
C GLU A 296 17.74 32.75 -8.89
N SER A 297 16.94 32.84 -9.95
CA SER A 297 15.89 33.86 -10.14
C SER A 297 14.56 33.56 -9.44
N CYS A 298 14.44 32.44 -8.72
CA CYS A 298 13.21 32.07 -8.03
C CYS A 298 13.16 32.71 -6.62
N GLU A 299 12.09 33.45 -6.32
CA GLU A 299 11.82 33.99 -4.99
C GLU A 299 11.02 32.98 -4.15
N ILE A 300 11.47 32.72 -2.93
CA ILE A 300 10.81 31.80 -1.99
C ILE A 300 10.08 32.63 -0.95
N GLU A 301 8.75 32.58 -0.95
CA GLU A 301 7.92 33.22 0.07
C GLU A 301 7.43 32.19 1.09
N TYR A 302 7.62 32.49 2.38
CA TYR A 302 7.12 31.65 3.46
C TYR A 302 5.77 32.17 3.94
N VAL A 303 4.72 31.38 3.74
CA VAL A 303 3.39 31.67 4.26
C VAL A 303 3.27 31.16 5.69
N GLU A 304 2.82 32.01 6.61
CA GLU A 304 2.53 31.60 7.99
C GLU A 304 1.31 30.66 8.02
N PRO A 305 1.32 29.62 8.88
CA PRO A 305 0.22 28.66 8.94
C PRO A 305 -1.09 29.33 9.34
N ALA A 306 -2.18 28.95 8.67
CA ALA A 306 -3.51 29.49 8.94
C ALA A 306 -3.96 29.12 10.37
N ARG A 307 -4.71 30.03 11.01
CA ARG A 307 -5.36 29.75 12.30
C ARG A 307 -6.66 29.00 12.04
N VAL A 308 -6.77 27.79 12.59
CA VAL A 308 -7.96 26.95 12.44
C VAL A 308 -8.85 27.12 13.69
N VAL A 309 -10.16 27.23 13.48
CA VAL A 309 -11.14 27.28 14.57
C VAL A 309 -11.43 25.86 15.03
N VAL A 310 -11.08 25.54 16.27
CA VAL A 310 -11.34 24.24 16.90
C VAL A 310 -12.44 24.40 17.94
N ARG A 311 -13.53 23.64 17.78
CA ARG A 311 -14.64 23.57 18.76
C ARG A 311 -14.31 22.52 19.81
N LYS A 312 -14.15 22.92 21.07
CA LYS A 312 -13.96 22.00 22.20
C LYS A 312 -15.17 22.04 23.13
N PRO A 313 -15.57 20.92 23.73
CA PRO A 313 -16.65 20.89 24.72
C PRO A 313 -16.27 21.74 25.94
N ALA A 314 -17.23 22.51 26.46
CA ALA A 314 -17.00 23.39 27.61
C ALA A 314 -16.59 22.56 28.86
N PRO A 315 -15.62 23.03 29.66
CA PRO A 315 -15.23 22.32 30.88
C PRO A 315 -16.39 22.27 31.87
N ALA A 316 -16.58 21.11 32.50
CA ALA A 316 -17.62 20.90 33.49
C ALA A 316 -17.44 21.86 34.69
N PRO A 317 -18.52 22.44 35.24
CA PRO A 317 -18.42 23.33 36.39
C PRO A 317 -17.88 22.56 37.62
N ALA A 318 -16.98 23.22 38.36
CA ALA A 318 -16.31 22.69 39.56
C ALA A 318 -17.24 22.64 40.79
#